data_AF-A0A1G0JN22-F1
#
_entry.id   AF-A0A1G0JN22-F1
#
_cell.length_a   1.000
_cell.length_b   1.000
_cell.length_c   1.000
_cell.angle_alpha   90.00
_cell.angle_beta   90.00
_cell.angle_gamma   90.00
#
_symmetry.space_group_name_H-M   'P 1'
#
loop_
_entity.id
_entity.type
_entity.pdbx_description
1 polymer ?
#
loop_
_entity_poly.entity_id
_entity_poly.type
_entity_poly.pdbx_seq_one_letter_code
_entity_poly.pdbx_strand_id
1 'polypeptide(L)'
;MSLTKQSCITLAAVFLLLTACTREIMVRSSDQQKSPERLVVYADGKKVFKNRVLPDDDVIIYQDGRGGEKAAVKVYAPLHPSFFRDSIVVERRLPGDAVVSDAD
;
A
#
# COMPACT_ATOMS: atom_id res chain seq x y z
N MET A 1 -24.66 -51.45 18.87
CA MET A 1 -24.89 -49.99 18.70
C MET A 1 -25.57 -49.78 17.37
N SER A 2 -26.75 -49.14 17.36
CA SER A 2 -27.59 -48.99 16.16
C SER A 2 -26.87 -48.21 15.05
N LEU A 3 -26.92 -48.71 13.80
CA LEU A 3 -26.28 -48.07 12.63
C LEU A 3 -26.67 -46.59 12.48
N THR A 4 -27.86 -46.22 12.92
CA THR A 4 -28.34 -44.83 12.89
C THR A 4 -27.54 -43.87 13.78
N LYS A 5 -26.99 -44.34 14.92
CA LYS A 5 -26.20 -43.51 15.83
C LYS A 5 -24.79 -43.23 15.28
N GLN A 6 -24.18 -44.20 14.60
CA GLN A 6 -22.87 -44.03 13.96
C GLN A 6 -22.96 -43.05 12.79
N SER A 7 -24.02 -43.13 11.96
CA SER A 7 -24.23 -42.20 10.84
C SER A 7 -24.41 -40.74 11.27
N CYS A 8 -25.04 -40.48 12.42
CA CYS A 8 -25.18 -39.11 12.93
C CYS A 8 -23.84 -38.55 13.44
N ILE A 9 -23.00 -39.38 14.08
CA ILE A 9 -21.70 -38.96 14.61
C ILE A 9 -20.73 -38.66 13.47
N THR A 10 -20.71 -39.48 12.42
CA THR A 10 -19.86 -39.24 11.25
C THR A 10 -20.28 -37.98 10.50
N LEU A 11 -21.58 -37.72 10.35
CA LEU A 11 -22.08 -36.52 9.69
C LEU A 11 -21.69 -35.24 10.48
N ALA A 12 -21.83 -35.26 11.80
CA ALA A 12 -21.44 -34.14 12.65
C ALA A 12 -19.93 -33.85 12.60
N ALA A 13 -19.09 -34.89 12.54
CA ALA A 13 -17.63 -34.74 12.40
C ALA A 13 -17.23 -34.09 11.06
N VAL A 14 -17.92 -34.42 9.96
CA VAL A 14 -17.67 -33.83 8.64
C VAL A 14 -18.01 -32.34 8.62
N PHE A 15 -19.14 -31.93 9.23
CA PHE A 15 -19.50 -30.51 9.33
C PHE A 15 -18.52 -29.69 10.18
N LEU A 16 -17.99 -30.25 11.27
CA LEU A 16 -16.97 -29.60 12.10
C LEU A 16 -15.63 -29.45 11.38
N LEU A 17 -15.23 -30.41 10.55
CA LEU A 17 -14.00 -30.33 9.75
C LEU A 17 -14.10 -29.30 8.62
N LEU A 18 -15.28 -29.12 8.01
CA LEU A 18 -15.48 -28.12 6.94
C LEU A 18 -15.46 -26.67 7.45
N THR A 19 -15.90 -26.43 8.69
CA THR A 19 -15.91 -25.09 9.32
C THR A 19 -14.55 -24.67 9.88
N ALA A 20 -13.61 -25.60 10.09
CA ALA A 20 -12.26 -25.29 10.53
C ALA A 20 -11.39 -24.66 9.42
N CYS A 21 -11.72 -24.91 8.15
CA CYS A 21 -10.92 -24.47 7.00
C CYS A 21 -11.31 -23.08 6.45
N THR A 22 -12.41 -22.48 6.92
CA THR A 22 -12.86 -21.14 6.47
C THR A 22 -12.41 -20.02 7.38
N ARG A 23 -11.36 -20.23 8.20
CA ARG A 23 -10.64 -19.13 8.85
C ARG A 23 -9.91 -18.35 7.78
N GLU A 24 -10.63 -17.48 7.09
CA GLU A 24 -10.04 -16.39 6.33
C GLU A 24 -9.13 -15.64 7.30
N ILE A 25 -7.84 -15.61 6.97
CA ILE A 25 -6.88 -14.76 7.64
C ILE A 25 -7.33 -13.34 7.34
N MET A 26 -8.09 -12.76 8.27
CA MET A 26 -8.46 -11.36 8.25
C MET A 26 -7.17 -10.57 8.51
N VAL A 27 -6.36 -10.40 7.45
CA VAL A 27 -5.27 -9.45 7.45
C VAL A 27 -5.92 -8.10 7.63
N ARG A 28 -5.79 -7.52 8.82
CA ARG A 28 -6.17 -6.13 9.10
C ARG A 28 -5.37 -5.24 8.16
N SER A 29 -5.92 -4.92 7.00
CA SER A 29 -5.39 -3.94 6.07
C SER A 29 -5.75 -2.54 6.57
N SER A 30 -5.22 -2.16 7.72
CA SER A 30 -5.29 -0.78 8.24
C SER A 30 -4.71 0.26 7.27
N ASP A 31 -3.95 -0.18 6.26
CA ASP A 31 -3.38 0.66 5.20
C ASP A 31 -4.33 0.93 4.02
N GLN A 32 -5.48 0.26 3.91
CA GLN A 32 -6.33 0.37 2.72
C GLN A 32 -7.12 1.69 2.63
N GLN A 33 -7.21 2.45 3.73
CA GLN A 33 -7.88 3.75 3.80
C GLN A 33 -6.92 4.95 3.64
N LYS A 34 -5.63 4.72 3.40
CA LYS A 34 -4.68 5.81 3.24
C LYS A 34 -4.61 6.20 1.76
N SER A 35 -4.84 7.49 1.48
CA SER A 35 -4.61 8.01 0.13
C SER A 35 -3.18 7.66 -0.33
N PRO A 36 -2.98 7.38 -1.63
CA PRO A 36 -1.67 7.00 -2.13
C PRO A 36 -0.66 8.10 -1.80
N GLU A 37 0.51 7.70 -1.32
CA GLU A 37 1.59 8.64 -1.05
C GLU A 37 2.05 9.27 -2.37
N ARG A 38 2.35 10.58 -2.33
CA ARG A 38 2.68 11.37 -3.52
C ARG A 38 4.08 11.96 -3.43
N LEU A 39 4.80 11.88 -4.55
CA LEU A 39 6.04 12.60 -4.81
C LEU A 39 5.72 13.78 -5.72
N VAL A 40 5.97 14.99 -5.27
CA VAL A 40 5.80 16.20 -6.08
C VAL A 40 7.12 16.50 -6.80
N VAL A 41 7.07 16.60 -8.12
CA VAL A 41 8.21 17.00 -8.96
C VAL A 41 7.92 18.38 -9.51
N TYR A 42 8.69 19.36 -9.07
CA TYR A 42 8.59 20.74 -9.53
C TYR A 42 9.31 20.93 -10.87
N ALA A 43 8.97 22.01 -11.56
CA ALA A 43 9.55 22.35 -12.87
C ALA A 43 11.06 22.61 -12.83
N ASP A 44 11.60 23.01 -11.68
CA ASP A 44 13.04 23.16 -11.42
C ASP A 44 13.77 21.82 -11.18
N GLY A 45 13.05 20.70 -11.25
CA GLY A 45 13.57 19.36 -11.01
C GLY A 45 13.56 18.93 -9.54
N LYS A 46 13.12 19.80 -8.62
CA LYS A 46 13.04 19.51 -7.18
C LYS A 46 12.00 18.43 -6.91
N LYS A 47 12.40 17.43 -6.11
CA LYS A 47 11.57 16.27 -5.76
C LYS A 47 11.20 16.35 -4.28
N VAL A 48 9.92 16.48 -3.97
CA VAL A 48 9.41 16.66 -2.61
C VAL A 48 8.51 15.51 -2.21
N PHE A 49 8.85 14.85 -1.12
CA PHE A 49 8.10 13.74 -0.54
C PHE A 49 7.88 13.98 0.96
N LYS A 50 6.62 13.95 1.42
CA LYS A 50 6.26 14.20 2.83
C LYS A 50 6.91 15.48 3.39
N ASN A 51 6.80 16.59 2.66
CA ASN A 51 7.37 17.90 2.98
C ASN A 51 8.91 17.93 3.10
N ARG A 52 9.61 16.94 2.55
CA ARG A 52 11.06 16.91 2.48
C ARG A 52 11.54 16.90 1.04
N VAL A 53 12.60 17.65 0.77
CA VAL A 53 13.32 17.56 -0.50
C VAL A 53 14.17 16.30 -0.47
N LEU A 54 14.05 15.48 -1.50
CA LEU A 54 14.86 14.26 -1.65
C LEU A 54 15.98 14.49 -2.65
N PRO A 55 17.16 13.90 -2.41
CA PRO A 55 18.22 13.85 -3.41
C PRO A 55 17.83 12.90 -4.55
N ASP A 56 18.45 13.09 -5.71
CA ASP A 56 18.13 12.32 -6.91
C ASP A 56 18.42 10.82 -6.73
N ASP A 57 19.48 10.45 -6.01
CA ASP A 57 19.84 9.05 -5.75
C ASP A 57 18.82 8.29 -4.88
N ASP A 58 17.96 9.01 -4.15
CA ASP A 58 16.93 8.43 -3.29
C ASP A 58 15.58 8.27 -4.01
N VAL A 59 15.51 8.61 -5.31
CA VAL A 59 14.26 8.61 -6.08
C VAL A 59 14.46 7.98 -7.46
N ILE A 60 13.65 6.98 -7.77
CA ILE A 60 13.58 6.37 -9.10
C ILE A 60 12.17 6.62 -9.65
N ILE A 61 12.05 7.33 -10.78
CA ILE A 61 10.76 7.59 -11.45
C ILE A 61 10.63 6.67 -12.65
N TYR A 62 9.47 6.05 -12.83
CA TYR A 62 9.18 5.14 -13.93
C TYR A 62 7.73 5.27 -14.40
N GLN A 63 7.47 4.84 -15.64
CA GLN A 63 6.14 4.82 -16.24
C GLN A 63 5.28 3.73 -15.61
N ASP A 64 4.01 4.04 -15.33
CA ASP A 64 3.07 3.08 -14.72
C ASP A 64 2.38 2.15 -15.73
N GLY A 65 2.63 2.36 -17.03
CA GLY A 65 2.03 1.61 -18.14
C GLY A 65 0.59 2.03 -18.50
N ARG A 66 0.02 3.03 -17.83
CA ARG A 66 -1.34 3.56 -18.04
C ARG A 66 -1.36 5.05 -18.41
N GLY A 67 -0.20 5.60 -18.76
CA GLY A 67 -0.02 7.01 -19.08
C GLY A 67 0.26 7.90 -17.85
N GLY A 68 0.47 7.29 -16.68
CA GLY A 68 0.91 7.97 -15.46
C GLY A 68 2.35 7.61 -15.09
N GLU A 69 2.80 8.19 -13.97
CA GLU A 69 4.14 7.97 -13.44
C GLU A 69 4.08 7.49 -11.98
N LYS A 70 4.97 6.56 -11.67
CA LYS A 70 5.22 6.06 -10.32
C LYS A 70 6.65 6.36 -9.90
N ALA A 71 6.87 6.37 -8.60
CA ALA A 71 8.19 6.53 -8.03
C ALA A 71 8.48 5.46 -6.99
N ALA A 72 9.73 5.01 -6.98
CA ALA A 72 10.33 4.30 -5.87
C ALA A 72 11.16 5.29 -5.06
N VAL A 73 10.79 5.49 -3.79
CA VAL A 73 11.47 6.42 -2.88
C VAL A 73 12.21 5.64 -1.81
N LYS A 74 13.46 5.99 -1.54
CA LYS A 74 14.24 5.39 -0.46
C LYS A 74 13.69 5.83 0.89
N VAL A 75 13.31 4.88 1.72
CA VAL A 75 12.75 5.11 3.05
C VAL A 75 13.73 4.59 4.10
N TYR A 76 13.84 5.37 5.18
CA TYR A 76 14.55 4.97 6.38
C TYR A 76 13.54 4.56 7.46
N ALA A 77 13.64 3.31 7.90
CA ALA A 77 12.87 2.79 9.03
C ALA A 77 13.87 2.39 10.13
N PRO A 78 13.65 2.81 11.39
CA PRO A 78 14.50 2.37 12.49
C PRO A 78 14.61 0.85 12.53
N LEU A 79 15.82 0.33 12.79
CA LEU A 79 16.12 -1.09 12.92
C LEU A 79 15.99 -1.92 11.62
N HIS A 80 15.81 -1.27 10.47
CA HIS A 80 15.80 -1.92 9.16
C HIS A 80 16.79 -1.24 8.21
N PRO A 81 17.42 -1.99 7.28
CA PRO A 81 18.19 -1.37 6.22
C PRO A 81 17.28 -0.48 5.36
N SER A 82 17.85 0.57 4.78
CA SER A 82 17.10 1.42 3.85
C SER A 82 16.60 0.61 2.66
N PHE A 83 15.36 0.84 2.26
CA PHE A 83 14.74 0.17 1.12
C PHE A 83 13.95 1.17 0.28
N PHE A 84 13.69 0.80 -0.97
CA PHE A 84 12.84 1.59 -1.86
C PHE A 84 11.38 1.17 -1.70
N ARG A 85 10.49 2.14 -1.47
CA ARG A 85 9.04 1.96 -1.48
C ARG A 85 8.50 2.41 -2.83
N ASP A 86 7.90 1.49 -3.58
CA ASP A 86 7.46 1.63 -4.98
C ASP A 86 5.96 1.96 -5.14
N SER A 87 5.27 2.24 -4.01
CA SER A 87 3.84 2.54 -3.98
C SER A 87 3.53 4.04 -4.16
N ILE A 88 4.47 4.84 -4.67
CA ILE A 88 4.38 6.31 -4.70
C ILE A 88 3.90 6.78 -6.08
N VAL A 89 2.92 7.68 -6.10
CA VAL A 89 2.43 8.32 -7.32
C VAL A 89 3.18 9.63 -7.55
N VAL A 90 3.52 9.93 -8.81
CA VAL A 90 4.22 11.18 -9.17
C VAL A 90 3.21 12.25 -9.56
N GLU A 91 3.41 13.46 -9.03
CA GLU A 91 2.64 14.66 -9.36
C GLU A 91 3.60 15.73 -9.88
N ARG A 92 3.48 16.11 -11.16
CA ARG A 92 4.31 17.16 -11.76
C ARG A 92 3.64 18.51 -11.60
N ARG A 93 4.34 19.48 -10.99
CA ARG A 93 3.87 20.86 -10.84
C ARG A 93 4.43 21.73 -11.96
N LEU A 94 3.53 22.43 -12.64
CA LEU A 94 3.88 23.40 -13.68
C LEU A 94 4.34 24.72 -13.05
N PRO A 95 5.23 25.47 -13.72
CA PRO A 95 5.62 26.79 -13.27
C PRO A 95 4.39 27.72 -13.33
N GLY A 96 3.87 28.12 -12.17
CA GLY A 96 2.66 28.96 -12.06
C GLY A 96 1.70 28.54 -10.96
N ASP A 97 1.77 27.30 -10.48
CA ASP A 97 1.05 26.82 -9.29
C ASP A 97 1.74 27.33 -8.01
N ALA A 98 1.80 28.65 -7.84
CA ALA A 98 2.08 29.22 -6.54
C ALA A 98 0.89 28.91 -5.63
N VAL A 99 1.18 28.24 -4.52
CA VAL A 99 0.26 27.84 -3.46
C VAL A 99 -0.68 29.01 -3.13
N VAL A 100 -1.94 28.91 -3.55
CA VAL A 100 -3.01 29.64 -2.88
C VAL A 100 -3.14 28.96 -1.53
N SER A 101 -2.37 29.46 -0.56
CA SER A 101 -2.64 29.21 0.85
C SER A 101 -3.93 29.94 1.13
N ASP A 102 -5.03 29.19 1.25
CA ASP A 102 -6.24 29.68 1.89
C ASP A 102 -5.82 30.17 3.29
N ALA A 103 -5.72 31.50 3.42
CA ALA A 103 -5.62 32.18 4.71
C ALA A 103 -7.06 32.46 5.18
N ASP A 104 -7.27 32.18 6.47
CA ASP A 104 -8.52 32.16 7.23
C ASP A 104 -9.54 33.28 6.93
#